data_AF-A0AA91EI95-F1
#
_entry.id   AF-A0AA91EI95-F1
#
_cell.length_a   1.000
_cell.length_b   1.000
_cell.length_c   1.000
_cell.angle_alpha   90.00
_cell.angle_beta   90.00
_cell.angle_gamma   90.00
#
_symmetry.space_group_name_H-M   'P 1'
#
loop_
_entity.id
_entity.type
_entity.pdbx_description
1 polymer ?
#
loop_
_entity_poly.entity_id
_entity_poly.type
_entity_poly.pdbx_seq_one_letter_code
_entity_poly.pdbx_strand_id
1 'polypeptide(L)' 'MLNLFSGLDLYTELVLFLALIFVLFYEAINGFHDTANAVATVIYTRAMRPNLAVIMAAIFNFFGVLLGGG' A
#
# COMPACT_ATOMS: atom_id res chain seq x y z
N MET A 1 24.35 -3.29 -0.37
CA MET A 1 23.00 -3.52 -0.90
C MET A 1 22.99 -3.63 -2.42
N LEU A 2 23.62 -2.72 -3.17
CA LEU A 2 23.67 -2.84 -4.65
C LEU A 2 24.55 -3.99 -5.18
N ASN A 3 25.54 -4.45 -4.41
CA ASN A 3 26.29 -5.69 -4.71
C ASN A 3 25.46 -6.99 -4.62
N LEU A 4 24.18 -6.92 -4.23
CA LEU A 4 23.29 -8.09 -4.24
C LEU A 4 22.91 -8.49 -5.68
N PHE A 5 22.97 -7.54 -6.60
CA PHE A 5 22.59 -7.73 -8.00
C PHE A 5 23.78 -8.07 -8.90
N SER A 6 25.02 -7.82 -8.46
CA SER A 6 26.25 -7.96 -9.27
C SER A 6 26.61 -9.39 -9.69
N GLY A 7 25.83 -10.41 -9.29
CA GLY A 7 26.01 -11.80 -9.70
C GLY A 7 24.76 -12.44 -10.31
N LEU A 8 23.72 -11.65 -10.59
CA LEU A 8 22.47 -12.13 -11.16
C LEU A 8 22.52 -12.06 -12.68
N ASP A 9 21.91 -13.05 -13.32
CA ASP A 9 21.74 -13.05 -14.77
C ASP A 9 20.72 -11.98 -15.18
N LEU A 10 20.88 -11.38 -16.38
CA LEU A 10 20.06 -10.23 -16.82
C LEU A 10 18.56 -10.53 -16.79
N TYR A 11 18.18 -11.78 -17.08
CA TYR A 11 16.80 -12.25 -16.99
C TYR A 11 16.25 -12.14 -15.56
N THR A 12 17.04 -12.51 -14.56
CA THR A 12 16.64 -12.48 -13.15
C THR A 12 16.47 -11.04 -12.67
N GLU A 13 17.35 -10.13 -13.07
CA GLU A 13 17.21 -8.69 -12.76
C GLU A 13 15.94 -8.09 -13.34
N LEU A 14 15.62 -8.40 -14.61
CA LEU A 14 14.40 -7.94 -15.28
C LEU A 14 13.14 -8.46 -14.58
N VAL A 15 13.11 -9.74 -14.21
CA VAL A 15 11.98 -10.34 -13.51
C VAL A 15 11.81 -9.75 -12.11
N LEU A 16 12.91 -9.50 -11.38
CA LEU A 16 12.87 -8.83 -10.06
C LEU A 16 12.30 -7.43 -10.15
N PHE A 17 12.74 -6.65 -11.14
CA PHE A 17 12.23 -5.30 -11.35
C PHE A 17 10.74 -5.31 -11.69
N LEU A 18 10.32 -6.24 -12.55
CA LEU A 18 8.91 -6.42 -12.91
C LEU A 18 8.06 -6.85 -11.70
N ALA A 19 8.57 -7.79 -10.88
CA ALA A 19 7.91 -8.24 -9.66
C ALA A 19 7.75 -7.09 -8.66
N LEU A 20 8.78 -6.25 -8.47
CA LEU A 20 8.71 -5.07 -7.62
C LEU A 20 7.60 -4.10 -8.08
N ILE A 21 7.51 -3.84 -9.38
CA ILE A 21 6.43 -3.01 -9.93
C ILE A 21 5.06 -3.62 -9.62
N PHE A 22 4.88 -4.92 -9.85
CA PHE A 22 3.61 -5.59 -9.56
C PHE A 22 3.24 -5.52 -8.08
N VAL A 23 4.20 -5.76 -7.18
CA VAL A 23 3.98 -5.68 -5.73
C VAL A 23 3.58 -4.26 -5.34
N LEU A 24 4.29 -3.22 -5.84
CA LEU A 24 3.94 -1.83 -5.56
C LEU A 24 2.52 -1.47 -6.03
N PHE A 25 2.12 -1.93 -7.22
CA PHE A 25 0.77 -1.71 -7.73
C PHE A 25 -0.29 -2.47 -6.92
N TYR A 26 -0.01 -3.73 -6.56
CA TYR A 26 -0.89 -4.54 -5.74
C TYR A 26 -1.12 -3.89 -4.37
N GLU A 27 -0.05 -3.49 -3.69
CA GLU A 27 -0.12 -2.80 -2.39
C GLU A 27 -0.89 -1.48 -2.49
N ALA A 28 -0.68 -0.70 -3.56
CA ALA A 28 -1.43 0.52 -3.78
C ALA A 28 -2.94 0.26 -3.94
N ILE A 29 -3.33 -0.75 -4.73
CA ILE A 29 -4.74 -1.12 -4.93
C ILE A 29 -5.37 -1.60 -3.63
N ASN A 30 -4.67 -2.44 -2.86
CA ASN A 30 -5.15 -2.90 -1.55
C ASN A 30 -5.38 -1.73 -0.61
N GLY A 31 -4.44 -0.77 -0.57
CA GLY A 31 -4.59 0.43 0.26
C GLY A 31 -5.83 1.25 -0.07
N PHE A 32 -6.20 1.38 -1.35
CA PHE A 32 -7.44 2.06 -1.75
C PHE A 32 -8.70 1.29 -1.34
N HIS A 33 -8.67 -0.03 -1.46
CA HIS A 33 -9.81 -0.88 -1.11
C HIS A 33 -10.08 -0.85 0.40
N ASP A 34 -9.03 -0.96 1.22
CA ASP A 34 -9.13 -0.89 2.68
C ASP A 34 -9.62 0.47 3.16
N THR A 35 -9.14 1.54 2.52
CA THR A 35 -9.62 2.91 2.75
C THR A 35 -11.11 3.02 2.45
N ALA A 36 -11.59 2.48 1.32
CA ALA A 36 -13.00 2.53 0.95
C ALA A 36 -13.89 1.78 1.95
N ASN A 37 -13.45 0.61 2.40
CA ASN A 37 -14.21 -0.22 3.35
C ASN A 37 -14.29 0.42 4.75
N ALA A 38 -13.19 1.02 5.23
CA ALA A 38 -13.14 1.71 6.52
C ALA A 38 -13.94 3.04 6.50
N VAL A 39 -13.86 3.80 5.40
CA VAL A 39 -14.54 5.09 5.28
C VAL A 39 -16.05 4.94 5.07
N ALA A 40 -16.50 3.90 4.36
CA ALA A 40 -17.91 3.66 4.07
C ALA A 40 -18.78 3.55 5.34
N THR A 41 -18.32 2.80 6.35
CA THR A 41 -19.06 2.60 7.61
C THR A 41 -19.14 3.89 8.43
N VAL A 42 -18.05 4.65 8.53
CA VAL A 42 -17.98 5.89 9.32
C VAL A 42 -18.83 7.00 8.68
N ILE A 43 -18.85 7.08 7.34
CA ILE A 43 -19.71 8.03 6.62
C ILE A 43 -21.18 7.61 6.73
N TYR A 44 -21.50 6.32 6.51
CA TYR A 44 -22.88 5.83 6.52
C TYR A 44 -23.57 6.01 7.88
N THR A 45 -22.83 5.76 8.96
CA THR A 45 -23.30 5.99 10.34
C THR A 45 -23.31 7.46 10.76
N ARG A 46 -22.82 8.36 9.89
CA ARG A 46 -22.63 9.80 10.17
C ARG A 46 -21.74 10.10 11.37
N ALA A 47 -20.86 9.15 11.74
CA ALA A 47 -19.92 9.32 12.83
C ALA A 47 -18.85 10.39 12.53
N MET A 48 -18.51 10.59 11.24
CA MET A 48 -17.53 11.58 10.81
C MET A 48 -17.89 12.18 9.45
N ARG A 49 -17.47 13.44 9.21
CA ARG A 49 -17.57 14.08 7.89
C ARG A 49 -16.70 13.32 6.86
N PRO A 50 -17.15 13.15 5.61
CA PRO A 50 -16.43 12.41 4.57
C PRO A 50 -14.97 12.81 4.41
N ASN A 51 -14.70 14.12 4.36
CA ASN A 51 -13.37 14.66 4.17
C ASN A 51 -12.41 14.23 5.29
N LEU A 52 -12.91 14.21 6.55
CA LEU A 52 -12.10 13.84 7.70
C LEU A 52 -11.91 12.31 7.77
N ALA A 53 -12.92 11.53 7.36
CA ALA A 53 -12.82 10.08 7.29
C ALA A 53 -11.75 9.63 6.28
N VAL A 54 -11.69 10.27 5.10
CA VAL A 54 -10.64 9.99 4.09
C VAL A 54 -9.25 10.32 4.62
N ILE A 55 -9.08 11.47 5.29
CA ILE A 55 -7.78 11.87 5.87
C ILE A 55 -7.35 10.88 6.96
N MET A 56 -8.27 10.48 7.85
CA MET A 56 -7.98 9.50 8.89
C MET A 56 -7.60 8.14 8.29
N ALA A 57 -8.34 7.66 7.29
CA ALA A 57 -8.03 6.40 6.62
C ALA A 57 -6.66 6.45 5.91
N ALA A 58 -6.30 7.57 5.28
CA ALA A 58 -4.97 7.74 4.70
C ALA A 58 -3.85 7.68 5.75
N ILE A 59 -4.03 8.34 6.90
CA ILE A 59 -3.06 8.34 8.00
C ILE A 59 -2.90 6.93 8.59
N PHE A 60 -4.00 6.24 8.88
CA PHE A 60 -3.96 4.90 9.47
C PHE A 60 -3.44 3.83 8.50
N ASN A 61 -3.73 3.94 7.20
CA ASN A 61 -3.14 3.08 6.18
C ASN A 61 -1.61 3.26 6.11
N PHE A 62 -1.14 4.51 6.13
CA PHE A 62 0.30 4.80 6.18
C PHE A 62 0.97 4.25 7.45
N PHE A 63 0.33 4.41 8.61
CA PHE A 63 0.80 3.81 9.86
C PHE A 63 0.76 2.27 9.83
N GLY A 64 -0.21 1.68 9.13
CA GLY A 64 -0.27 0.24 8.92
C GLY A 64 0.98 -0.32 8.25
N VAL A 65 1.46 0.35 7.19
CA VAL A 65 2.72 -0.03 6.53
C VAL A 65 3.94 0.25 7.42
N LEU A 66 3.98 1.38 8.13
CA LEU A 66 5.12 1.75 8.99
C LEU A 66 5.28 0.89 10.24
N LEU A 67 4.18 0.45 10.85
CA LEU A 67 4.17 -0.26 12.15
C LEU A 67 3.87 -1.75 11.99
N GLY A 68 3.18 -2.16 10.92
CA GLY A 68 2.76 -3.54 10.68
C GLY A 68 3.75 -4.34 9.83
N GLY A 69 4.73 -3.71 9.20
CA GLY A 69 5.78 -4.39 8.43
C GLY A 69 6.75 -5.15 9.34
N GLY A 70 6.49 -6.44 9.54
CA GLY A 70 7.45 -7.43 10.03
C GLY A 70 8.20 -8.10 8.88
#